data_AF-A0A2Z3KEE2-F1
#
_entry.id   AF-A0A2Z3KEE2-F1
#
_cell.length_a   1.000
_cell.length_b   1.000
_cell.length_c   1.000
_cell.angle_alpha   90.00
_cell.angle_beta   90.00
_cell.angle_gamma   90.00
#
_symmetry.space_group_name_H-M   'P 1'
#
loop_
_entity.id
_entity.type
_entity.pdbx_description
1 polymer ?
#
loop_
_entity_poly.entity_id
_entity_poly.type
_entity_poly.pdbx_seq_one_letter_code
_entity_poly.pdbx_strand_id
1 'polypeptide(L)'
;MDYKRMSNEDLVKLLDEKGIDHSGAKKKDDYIELLKNVPEEDVEVELEDTKPQGLVGTIKSALKVEKNVTKSKEDPTAYLKGRDYGELTAGERLIIREKSVIYENADSGVTVKVNDRLATNWRIVKLADTSYSKLLKGETYVLSQEDFDVLKNEKVKVKTEATKNKCCGQARYEEVPLLEVVND
;
A
#
# COMPACT_ATOMS: atom_id res chain seq x y z
N MET A 1 -32.53 7.60 -15.83
CA MET A 1 -32.86 6.51 -14.87
C MET A 1 -33.48 7.08 -13.60
N ASP A 2 -34.39 6.37 -12.91
CA ASP A 2 -34.97 6.80 -11.63
C ASP A 2 -34.17 6.23 -10.44
N TYR A 3 -33.06 6.90 -10.10
CA TYR A 3 -32.14 6.48 -9.05
C TYR A 3 -32.76 6.45 -7.64
N LYS A 4 -33.91 7.11 -7.43
CA LYS A 4 -34.59 7.12 -6.11
C LYS A 4 -35.16 5.75 -5.73
N ARG A 5 -35.53 4.93 -6.72
CA ARG A 5 -36.12 3.60 -6.52
C ARG A 5 -35.10 2.47 -6.36
N MET A 6 -33.83 2.72 -6.68
CA MET A 6 -32.76 1.73 -6.58
C MET A 6 -32.32 1.52 -5.13
N SER A 7 -31.80 0.34 -4.80
CA SER A 7 -31.21 0.09 -3.48
C SER A 7 -29.85 0.79 -3.35
N ASN A 8 -29.35 0.97 -2.12
CA ASN A 8 -28.02 1.57 -1.94
C ASN A 8 -26.91 0.72 -2.58
N GLU A 9 -27.06 -0.61 -2.56
CA GLU A 9 -26.10 -1.54 -3.17
C GLU A 9 -26.05 -1.36 -4.69
N ASP A 10 -27.20 -1.18 -5.34
CA ASP A 10 -27.25 -0.97 -6.79
C ASP A 10 -26.68 0.40 -7.19
N LEU A 11 -26.85 1.42 -6.35
CA LEU A 11 -26.26 2.75 -6.57
C LEU A 11 -24.74 2.73 -6.43
N VAL A 12 -24.21 1.99 -5.45
CA VAL A 12 -22.76 1.80 -5.27
C VAL A 12 -22.16 1.05 -6.46
N LYS A 13 -22.81 -0.03 -6.91
CA LYS A 13 -22.35 -0.77 -8.10
C LYS A 13 -22.29 0.12 -9.35
N LEU A 14 -23.29 0.97 -9.56
CA LEU A 14 -23.28 1.91 -10.69
C LEU A 14 -22.15 2.95 -10.59
N LEU A 15 -21.82 3.39 -9.37
CA LEU A 15 -20.70 4.31 -9.15
C LEU A 15 -19.36 3.61 -9.39
N ASP A 16 -19.22 2.36 -8.97
CA ASP A 16 -18.03 1.53 -9.24
C ASP A 16 -17.86 1.25 -10.75
N GLU A 17 -18.94 0.90 -11.45
CA GLU A 17 -18.96 0.69 -12.91
C GLU A 17 -18.57 1.94 -13.68
N LYS A 18 -18.95 3.13 -13.17
CA LYS A 18 -18.59 4.43 -13.74
C LYS A 18 -17.25 4.96 -13.23
N GLY A 19 -16.56 4.24 -12.34
CA GLY A 19 -15.27 4.64 -11.77
C GLY A 19 -15.32 5.89 -10.88
N ILE A 20 -16.47 6.17 -10.25
CA ILE A 20 -16.71 7.37 -9.45
C ILE A 20 -16.44 7.06 -7.97
N ASP A 21 -15.53 7.82 -7.37
CA ASP A 21 -15.27 7.71 -5.93
C ASP A 21 -16.49 8.13 -5.12
N HIS A 22 -16.98 7.20 -4.31
CA HIS A 22 -18.12 7.38 -3.42
C HIS A 22 -17.76 7.20 -1.94
N SER A 23 -16.46 7.17 -1.61
CA SER A 23 -15.96 7.02 -0.24
C SER A 23 -16.41 8.15 0.72
N GLY A 24 -16.79 9.31 0.17
CA GLY A 24 -17.34 10.45 0.92
C GLY A 24 -18.85 10.42 1.13
N ALA A 25 -19.59 9.55 0.43
CA ALA A 25 -21.04 9.47 0.51
C ALA A 25 -21.48 8.69 1.77
N LYS A 26 -22.39 9.29 2.56
CA LYS A 26 -22.86 8.71 3.83
C LYS A 26 -24.35 8.40 3.82
N LYS A 27 -25.10 8.96 2.88
CA LYS A 27 -26.54 8.77 2.73
C LYS A 27 -26.90 8.49 1.28
N LYS A 28 -28.07 7.87 1.09
CA LYS A 28 -28.59 7.49 -0.23
C LYS A 28 -28.58 8.65 -1.24
N ASP A 29 -28.96 9.84 -0.78
CA ASP A 29 -29.03 11.03 -1.62
C ASP A 29 -27.65 11.46 -2.15
N ASP A 30 -26.58 11.25 -1.38
CA ASP A 30 -25.20 11.55 -1.80
C ASP A 30 -24.79 10.68 -3.00
N TYR A 31 -25.12 9.38 -2.98
CA TYR A 31 -24.86 8.48 -4.10
C TYR A 31 -25.66 8.87 -5.36
N ILE A 32 -26.91 9.32 -5.18
CA ILE A 32 -27.76 9.77 -6.28
C ILE A 32 -27.22 11.08 -6.88
N GLU A 33 -26.70 11.98 -6.05
CA GLU A 33 -26.11 13.24 -6.50
C GLU A 33 -24.82 12.99 -7.29
N LEU A 34 -23.96 12.08 -6.84
CA LEU A 34 -22.76 11.66 -7.56
C LEU A 34 -23.11 11.08 -8.95
N LEU A 35 -24.15 10.23 -9.05
CA LEU A 35 -24.59 9.66 -10.32
C LEU A 35 -25.24 10.68 -11.27
N LYS A 36 -25.80 11.78 -10.75
CA LYS A 36 -26.40 12.85 -11.56
C LYS A 36 -25.38 13.89 -12.03
N ASN A 37 -24.27 14.03 -11.33
CA ASN A 37 -23.20 14.98 -11.67
C ASN A 37 -22.19 14.41 -12.68
N VAL A 38 -22.45 13.21 -13.22
CA VAL A 38 -21.69 12.65 -14.34
C VAL A 38 -22.25 13.25 -15.63
N PRO A 39 -21.51 14.08 -16.37
CA PRO A 39 -21.90 14.41 -17.73
C PRO A 39 -21.98 13.10 -18.52
N GLU A 40 -23.08 12.86 -19.23
CA GLU A 40 -23.18 11.80 -20.24
C GLU A 40 -22.19 12.13 -21.38
N GLU A 41 -20.90 11.92 -21.15
CA GLU A 41 -19.92 11.83 -22.24
C GLU A 41 -20.02 10.42 -22.81
N ASP A 42 -20.44 10.37 -24.07
CA ASP A 42 -20.43 9.23 -24.96
C ASP A 42 -19.05 8.53 -24.95
N VAL A 43 -18.88 7.56 -24.07
CA VAL A 43 -17.83 6.55 -24.21
C VAL A 43 -18.41 5.46 -25.11
N GLU A 44 -18.17 5.59 -26.42
CA GLU A 44 -18.34 4.48 -27.38
C GLU A 44 -17.47 3.31 -26.91
N VAL A 45 -18.12 2.36 -26.25
CA VAL A 45 -17.58 1.03 -26.03
C VAL A 45 -17.81 0.26 -27.33
N GLU A 46 -16.77 0.13 -28.17
CA GLU A 46 -16.77 -0.88 -29.24
C GLU A 46 -16.80 -2.28 -28.58
N LEU A 47 -18.00 -2.80 -28.40
CA LEU A 47 -18.27 -4.22 -28.17
C LEU A 47 -18.02 -4.94 -29.50
N GLU A 48 -16.97 -5.76 -29.56
CA GLU A 48 -16.81 -6.75 -30.62
C GLU A 48 -17.99 -7.74 -30.56
N ASP A 49 -18.96 -7.57 -31.46
CA ASP A 49 -19.95 -8.59 -31.78
C ASP A 49 -19.56 -9.29 -33.09
N THR A 50 -19.21 -10.56 -32.96
CA THR A 50 -18.95 -11.48 -34.07
C THR A 50 -20.23 -11.80 -34.86
N LYS A 51 -20.29 -11.47 -36.17
CA LYS A 51 -20.63 -12.39 -37.28
C LYS A 51 -20.55 -11.73 -38.68
N PRO A 52 -20.35 -12.52 -39.76
CA PRO A 52 -19.63 -12.09 -40.95
C PRO A 52 -20.53 -11.71 -42.15
N GLN A 53 -19.95 -10.92 -43.07
CA GLN A 53 -20.07 -10.92 -44.54
C GLN A 53 -20.20 -9.50 -45.11
N GLY A 54 -19.31 -9.14 -46.05
CA GLY A 54 -19.59 -8.05 -47.00
C GLY A 54 -18.43 -7.10 -47.35
N LEU A 55 -17.35 -7.65 -47.93
CA LEU A 55 -16.48 -7.11 -48.99
C LEU A 55 -16.22 -5.59 -49.17
N VAL A 56 -14.92 -5.34 -49.41
CA VAL A 56 -14.26 -4.25 -50.18
C VAL A 56 -13.76 -3.04 -49.40
N GLY A 57 -12.43 -2.89 -49.36
CA GLY A 57 -11.82 -1.55 -49.28
C GLY A 57 -10.40 -1.47 -48.73
N THR A 58 -9.42 -1.77 -49.58
CA THR A 58 -8.06 -1.14 -49.55
C THR A 58 -7.20 -1.31 -48.29
N ILE A 59 -6.33 -2.32 -48.36
CA ILE A 59 -5.11 -2.46 -47.57
C ILE A 59 -4.20 -1.25 -47.83
N LYS A 60 -3.94 -0.43 -46.81
CA LYS A 60 -2.76 0.43 -46.75
C LYS A 60 -1.84 -0.09 -45.65
N SER A 61 -0.77 -0.73 -46.09
CA SER A 61 0.35 -1.17 -45.28
C SER A 61 0.89 -0.06 -44.39
N ALA A 62 0.99 -0.32 -43.08
CA ALA A 62 1.83 0.43 -42.16
C ALA A 62 2.71 -0.58 -41.40
N LEU A 63 4.00 -0.29 -41.37
CA LEU A 63 5.08 -1.15 -40.88
C LEU A 63 4.75 -1.80 -39.52
N LYS A 64 4.85 -3.13 -39.48
CA LYS A 64 4.91 -3.90 -38.24
C LYS A 64 6.28 -3.64 -37.59
N VAL A 65 6.37 -2.60 -36.76
CA VAL A 65 7.38 -2.56 -35.71
C VAL A 65 6.94 -3.60 -34.71
N GLU A 66 7.63 -4.75 -34.68
CA GLU A 66 7.47 -5.73 -33.61
C GLU A 66 7.97 -5.11 -32.31
N LYS A 67 7.10 -4.34 -31.66
CA LYS A 67 7.21 -4.07 -30.24
C LYS A 67 6.97 -5.40 -29.55
N ASN A 68 8.05 -6.11 -29.26
CA ASN A 68 8.09 -6.98 -28.09
C ASN A 68 7.84 -6.09 -26.86
N VAL A 69 6.57 -5.78 -26.59
CA VAL A 69 6.16 -5.35 -25.26
C VAL A 69 6.18 -6.62 -24.43
N THR A 70 7.36 -6.97 -23.94
CA THR A 70 7.44 -7.68 -22.66
C THR A 70 6.68 -6.75 -21.71
N LYS A 71 5.39 -7.05 -21.45
CA LYS A 71 4.67 -6.43 -20.34
C LYS A 71 5.48 -6.83 -19.12
N SER A 72 6.42 -5.98 -18.73
CA SER A 72 7.02 -6.07 -17.41
C SER A 72 5.83 -6.08 -16.48
N LYS A 73 5.67 -7.16 -15.69
CA LYS A 73 4.74 -7.13 -14.57
C LYS A 73 5.33 -6.09 -13.61
N GLU A 74 5.02 -4.82 -13.85
CA GLU A 74 5.35 -3.77 -12.92
C GLU A 74 4.68 -4.18 -11.61
N ASP A 75 5.50 -4.34 -10.57
CA ASP A 75 4.98 -4.65 -9.25
C ASP A 75 3.97 -3.56 -8.89
N PRO A 76 2.68 -3.90 -8.67
CA PRO A 76 1.65 -2.89 -8.40
C PRO A 76 1.93 -2.09 -7.13
N THR A 77 2.94 -2.47 -6.35
CA THR A 77 3.39 -1.77 -5.14
C THR A 77 4.73 -1.05 -5.26
N ALA A 78 5.29 -0.96 -6.47
CA ALA A 78 6.55 -0.28 -6.72
C ALA A 78 6.50 1.20 -6.28
N TYR A 79 5.35 1.86 -6.41
CA TYR A 79 5.14 3.25 -5.99
C TYR A 79 5.27 3.49 -4.48
N LEU A 80 5.26 2.43 -3.68
CA LEU A 80 5.43 2.51 -2.22
C LEU A 80 6.90 2.49 -1.80
N LYS A 81 7.81 2.04 -2.66
CA LYS A 81 9.26 2.03 -2.37
C LYS A 81 9.76 3.46 -2.19
N GLY A 82 10.61 3.68 -1.20
CA GLY A 82 11.20 5.00 -0.94
C GLY A 82 10.31 6.03 -0.26
N ARG A 83 8.98 5.83 -0.17
CA ARG A 83 8.12 6.68 0.65
C ARG A 83 8.36 6.40 2.13
N ASP A 84 8.10 7.37 3.00
CA ASP A 84 8.24 7.17 4.45
C ASP A 84 6.97 6.58 5.06
N TYR A 85 7.13 5.59 5.96
CA TYR A 85 6.00 4.85 6.53
C TYR A 85 4.96 5.77 7.21
N GLY A 86 5.42 6.88 7.78
CA GLY A 86 4.59 7.91 8.42
C GLY A 86 3.67 8.67 7.46
N GLU A 87 4.00 8.73 6.17
CA GLU A 87 3.26 9.47 5.14
C GLU A 87 2.27 8.60 4.36
N LEU A 88 2.31 7.28 4.60
CA LEU A 88 1.44 6.32 3.93
C LEU A 88 0.05 6.29 4.56
N THR A 89 -0.96 6.08 3.71
CA THR A 89 -2.34 5.81 4.12
C THR A 89 -2.45 4.47 4.86
N ALA A 90 -3.57 4.25 5.54
CA ALA A 90 -3.82 2.99 6.24
C ALA A 90 -3.78 1.76 5.30
N GLY A 91 -4.31 1.88 4.08
CA GLY A 91 -4.31 0.81 3.08
C GLY A 91 -2.90 0.51 2.55
N GLU A 92 -2.13 1.54 2.22
CA GLU A 92 -0.74 1.37 1.76
C GLU A 92 0.15 0.75 2.84
N ARG A 93 -0.03 1.16 4.11
CA ARG A 93 0.66 0.54 5.25
C ARG A 93 0.29 -0.92 5.43
N LEU A 94 -0.96 -1.31 5.15
CA LEU A 94 -1.41 -2.69 5.21
C LEU A 94 -0.69 -3.54 4.14
N ILE A 95 -0.63 -3.02 2.91
CA ILE A 95 0.07 -3.66 1.80
C ILE A 95 1.54 -3.91 2.17
N ILE A 96 2.24 -2.91 2.71
CA ILE A 96 3.63 -3.08 3.15
C ILE A 96 3.73 -4.12 4.25
N ARG A 97 2.80 -4.17 5.21
CA ARG A 97 2.81 -5.18 6.29
C ARG A 97 2.73 -6.60 5.78
N GLU A 98 1.88 -6.82 4.77
CA GLU A 98 1.66 -8.13 4.16
C GLU A 98 2.83 -8.55 3.28
N LYS A 99 3.38 -7.60 2.50
CA LYS A 99 4.46 -7.89 1.54
C LYS A 99 5.86 -7.86 2.12
N SER A 100 6.10 -7.18 3.26
CA SER A 100 7.44 -7.08 3.85
C SER A 100 7.90 -8.44 4.38
N VAL A 101 9.01 -8.90 3.82
CA VAL A 101 9.72 -10.10 4.27
C VAL A 101 10.46 -9.85 5.57
N ILE A 102 10.85 -10.92 6.26
CA ILE A 102 11.72 -10.84 7.43
C ILE A 102 13.12 -10.47 6.95
N TYR A 103 13.84 -9.62 7.69
CA TYR A 103 15.21 -9.23 7.35
C TYR A 103 16.13 -10.46 7.39
N GLU A 104 16.90 -10.65 6.33
CA GLU A 104 17.92 -11.68 6.25
C GLU A 104 19.23 -11.12 6.79
N ASN A 105 19.91 -11.88 7.64
CA ASN A 105 21.18 -11.45 8.24
C ASN A 105 22.23 -11.20 7.15
N ALA A 106 22.91 -10.05 7.26
CA ALA A 106 24.10 -9.79 6.46
C ALA A 106 25.26 -10.68 6.94
N ASP A 107 26.17 -11.01 6.01
CA ASP A 107 27.37 -11.79 6.33
C ASP A 107 28.29 -11.08 7.34
N SER A 108 28.25 -9.74 7.37
CA SER A 108 29.04 -8.92 8.28
C SER A 108 28.32 -7.60 8.60
N GLY A 109 28.50 -7.10 9.82
CA GLY A 109 27.99 -5.79 10.23
C GLY A 109 27.77 -5.68 11.73
N VAL A 110 26.71 -4.96 12.12
CA VAL A 110 26.41 -4.69 13.54
C VAL A 110 25.33 -5.64 14.04
N THR A 111 25.66 -6.37 15.11
CA THR A 111 24.70 -7.23 15.80
C THR A 111 23.72 -6.38 16.61
N VAL A 112 22.43 -6.51 16.32
CA VAL A 112 21.37 -5.76 16.98
C VAL A 112 20.21 -6.65 17.38
N LYS A 113 19.44 -6.18 18.35
CA LYS A 113 18.12 -6.70 18.72
C LYS A 113 17.08 -5.60 18.63
N VAL A 114 15.85 -5.98 18.32
CA VAL A 114 14.72 -5.06 18.42
C VAL A 114 14.37 -4.87 19.89
N ASN A 115 14.14 -3.61 20.31
CA ASN A 115 13.84 -3.27 21.69
C ASN A 115 12.66 -4.09 22.24
N ASP A 116 12.88 -4.78 23.36
CA ASP A 116 11.88 -5.67 23.96
C ASP A 116 10.65 -4.93 24.51
N ARG A 117 10.69 -3.61 24.61
CA ARG A 117 9.57 -2.79 25.07
C ARG A 117 8.52 -2.53 23.98
N LEU A 118 8.75 -3.00 22.75
CA LEU A 118 7.75 -2.92 21.69
C LEU A 118 6.45 -3.66 22.08
N ALA A 119 5.33 -3.03 21.75
CA ALA A 119 4.00 -3.58 21.96
C ALA A 119 3.66 -4.70 20.96
N THR A 120 4.25 -4.65 19.76
CA THR A 120 4.07 -5.65 18.70
C THR A 120 5.26 -6.60 18.67
N ASN A 121 5.05 -7.84 18.21
CA ASN A 121 6.10 -8.85 18.06
C ASN A 121 7.03 -8.60 16.86
N TRP A 122 6.77 -7.56 16.08
CA TRP A 122 7.56 -7.19 14.91
C TRP A 122 7.49 -5.69 14.66
N ARG A 123 8.44 -5.19 13.88
CA ARG A 123 8.49 -3.83 13.36
C ARG A 123 8.86 -3.84 11.89
N ILE A 124 8.22 -2.97 11.10
CA ILE A 124 8.63 -2.71 9.73
C ILE A 124 9.59 -1.54 9.73
N VAL A 125 10.71 -1.72 9.04
CA VAL A 125 11.80 -0.76 8.91
C VAL A 125 12.07 -0.49 7.44
N LYS A 126 12.54 0.72 7.14
CA LYS A 126 12.99 1.11 5.81
C LYS A 126 14.51 0.95 5.75
N LEU A 127 15.00 0.13 4.84
CA LEU A 127 16.41 -0.18 4.67
C LEU A 127 17.14 0.89 3.85
N ALA A 128 18.46 0.79 3.75
CA ALA A 128 19.28 1.74 2.99
C ALA A 128 18.95 1.74 1.49
N ASP A 129 18.57 0.58 0.94
CA ASP A 129 18.11 0.42 -0.44
C ASP A 129 16.67 0.92 -0.69
N THR A 130 16.06 1.55 0.32
CA THR A 130 14.66 2.05 0.34
C THR A 130 13.57 0.99 0.33
N SER A 131 13.94 -0.29 0.44
CA SER A 131 13.01 -1.39 0.62
C SER A 131 12.47 -1.44 2.06
N TYR A 132 11.41 -2.21 2.24
CA TYR A 132 10.81 -2.45 3.55
C TYR A 132 11.07 -3.88 3.99
N SER A 133 11.50 -4.02 5.24
CA SER A 133 11.75 -5.30 5.85
C SER A 133 11.17 -5.36 7.26
N LYS A 134 10.97 -6.58 7.75
CA LYS A 134 10.37 -6.87 9.05
C LYS A 134 11.44 -7.40 10.00
N LEU A 135 11.60 -6.72 11.13
CA LEU A 135 12.42 -7.19 12.24
C LEU A 135 11.51 -7.77 13.33
N LEU A 136 11.80 -8.98 13.77
CA LEU A 136 11.04 -9.68 14.80
C LEU A 136 11.63 -9.39 16.19
N LYS A 137 10.74 -9.25 17.17
CA LYS A 137 11.11 -9.05 18.57
C LYS A 137 11.66 -10.36 19.14
N GLY A 138 12.73 -10.27 19.93
CA GLY A 138 13.42 -11.42 20.52
C GLY A 138 14.41 -12.12 19.58
N GLU A 139 14.46 -11.73 18.30
CA GLU A 139 15.47 -12.20 17.36
C GLU A 139 16.69 -11.27 17.35
N THR A 140 17.85 -11.86 17.05
CA THR A 140 19.12 -11.13 16.88
C THR A 140 19.42 -11.06 15.39
N TYR A 141 19.69 -9.86 14.91
CA TYR A 141 20.04 -9.63 13.51
C TYR A 141 21.46 -9.10 13.38
N VAL A 142 22.14 -9.49 12.31
CA VAL A 142 23.37 -8.84 11.85
C VAL A 142 22.96 -7.90 10.73
N LEU A 143 22.88 -6.60 11.04
CA LEU A 143 22.57 -5.58 10.04
C LEU A 143 23.85 -5.20 9.29
N SER A 144 23.74 -5.02 7.98
CA SER A 144 24.81 -4.36 7.22
C SER A 144 25.11 -2.98 7.81
N GLN A 145 26.33 -2.47 7.62
CA GLN A 145 26.70 -1.15 8.14
C GLN A 145 25.79 -0.04 7.57
N GLU A 146 25.42 -0.15 6.29
CA GLU A 146 24.54 0.80 5.61
C GLU A 146 23.14 0.82 6.22
N ASP A 147 22.53 -0.36 6.42
CA ASP A 147 21.20 -0.48 7.04
C ASP A 147 21.23 -0.02 8.50
N PHE A 148 22.29 -0.36 9.24
CA PHE A 148 22.46 0.09 10.61
C PHE A 148 22.52 1.61 10.69
N ASP A 149 23.26 2.28 9.80
CA ASP A 149 23.41 3.73 9.83
C ASP A 149 22.10 4.47 9.55
N VAL A 150 21.19 3.87 8.76
CA VAL A 150 19.83 4.38 8.55
C VAL A 150 18.96 4.18 9.79
N LEU A 151 19.08 3.03 10.46
CA LEU A 151 18.16 2.62 11.54
C LEU A 151 18.61 3.01 12.95
N LYS A 152 19.89 3.29 13.18
CA LYS A 152 20.47 3.51 14.53
C LYS A 152 19.81 4.65 15.31
N ASN A 153 19.23 5.61 14.61
CA ASN A 153 18.56 6.78 15.21
C ASN A 153 17.03 6.66 15.23
N GLU A 154 16.45 5.57 14.71
CA GLU A 154 15.02 5.38 14.77
C GLU A 154 14.56 5.19 16.22
N LYS A 155 13.49 5.93 16.57
CA LYS A 155 12.85 5.85 17.87
C LYS A 155 11.40 5.42 17.73
N VAL A 156 10.93 4.67 18.71
CA VAL A 156 9.56 4.18 18.79
C VAL A 156 8.91 4.68 20.07
N LYS A 157 7.63 5.06 19.96
CA LYS A 157 6.81 5.46 21.12
C LYS A 157 6.28 4.22 21.81
N VAL A 158 6.74 3.99 23.03
CA VAL A 158 6.28 2.90 23.90
C VAL A 158 5.59 3.46 25.14
N LYS A 159 4.76 2.67 25.80
CA LYS A 159 4.21 3.08 27.09
C LYS A 159 5.34 3.10 28.11
N THR A 160 5.39 4.16 28.91
CA THR A 160 6.25 4.27 30.09
C THR A 160 6.01 3.08 31.03
N GLU A 161 7.05 2.64 31.74
CA GLU A 161 6.94 1.49 32.66
C GLU A 161 5.83 1.70 33.70
N ALA A 162 5.68 2.91 34.20
CA ALA A 162 4.66 3.29 35.19
C ALA A 162 3.22 3.14 34.69
N THR A 163 2.99 3.15 33.37
CA THR A 163 1.64 3.11 32.78
C THR A 163 1.45 2.02 31.73
N LYS A 164 2.39 1.07 31.62
CA LYS A 164 2.34 -0.03 30.64
C LYS A 164 1.03 -0.83 30.70
N ASN A 165 0.50 -1.03 31.90
CA ASN A 165 -0.74 -1.78 32.15
C ASN A 165 -2.02 -0.93 32.08
N LYS A 166 -1.92 0.38 31.83
CA LYS A 166 -3.08 1.27 31.78
C LYS A 166 -3.66 1.34 30.37
N CYS A 167 -4.99 1.39 30.30
CA CYS A 167 -5.74 1.56 29.05
C CYS A 167 -5.70 3.03 28.56
N CYS A 168 -6.18 3.24 27.34
CA CYS A 168 -6.10 4.49 26.59
C CYS A 168 -6.67 5.68 27.40
N GLY A 169 -5.94 6.81 27.41
CA GLY A 169 -6.30 8.04 28.16
C GLY A 169 -5.51 8.27 29.45
N GLN A 170 -4.97 7.21 30.06
CA GLN A 170 -4.08 7.31 31.24
C GLN A 170 -2.65 6.83 30.97
N ALA A 171 -2.41 6.25 29.80
CA ALA A 171 -1.09 5.81 29.37
C ALA A 171 -0.22 7.02 29.00
N ARG A 172 0.97 7.09 29.58
CA ARG A 172 2.03 8.02 29.19
C ARG A 172 3.02 7.29 28.30
N TYR A 173 3.46 7.95 27.24
CA TYR A 173 4.36 7.40 26.25
C TYR A 173 5.73 8.06 26.36
N GLU A 174 6.77 7.30 26.04
CA GLU A 174 8.13 7.77 25.90
C GLU A 174 8.74 7.23 24.60
N GLU A 175 9.80 7.88 24.13
CA GLU A 175 10.54 7.48 22.93
C GLU A 175 11.77 6.67 23.35
N VAL A 176 11.84 5.42 22.88
CA VAL A 176 12.99 4.54 23.07
C VAL A 176 13.62 4.21 21.71
N PRO A 177 14.94 3.94 21.66
CA PRO A 177 15.57 3.44 20.44
C PRO A 177 14.88 2.17 19.93
N LEU A 178 14.72 2.05 18.62
CA LEU A 178 14.18 0.83 18.02
C LEU A 178 15.14 -0.35 18.20
N LEU A 179 16.44 -0.09 17.99
CA LEU A 179 17.49 -1.10 18.01
C LEU A 179 18.32 -0.99 19.29
N GLU A 180 18.70 -2.15 19.81
CA GLU A 180 19.68 -2.32 20.88
C GLU A 180 20.90 -3.01 20.29
N VAL A 181 22.06 -2.34 20.33
CA VAL A 181 23.32 -2.93 19.86
C VAL A 181 23.77 -3.98 20.86
N VAL A 182 24.02 -5.20 20.37
CA VAL A 182 24.56 -6.29 21.17
C VAL A 182 26.08 -6.24 21.01
N ASN A 183 26.77 -5.73 22.03
CA ASN A 183 28.22 -5.83 22.10
C ASN A 183 28.55 -7.20 22.71
N ASP A 184 29.07 -8.11 21.90
CA ASP A 184 29.68 -9.36 22.36
C ASP A 184 31.11 -9.12 22.88
#